data_AF-A0A7S0NUE6-F1
#
_entry.id   AF-A0A7S0NUE6-F1
#
_cell.length_a   1.000
_cell.length_b   1.000
_cell.length_c   1.000
_cell.angle_alpha   90.00
_cell.angle_beta   90.00
_cell.angle_gamma   90.00
#
_symmetry.space_group_name_H-M   'P 1'
#
loop_
_entity.id
_entity.type
_entity.pdbx_description
1 polymer ?
#
loop_
_entity_poly.entity_id
_entity_poly.type
_entity_poly.pdbx_seq_one_letter_code
_entity_poly.pdbx_strand_id
1 'polypeptide(L)'
;DDDDLEAVPAVTTSKVVAKVIEVEPHPAANTLSVCQVDAGKLGLVKIVCGAINLSEGMLTVLAPVGSSVSTPQGLLSITPRAVRGVSSAGMLCGKGELNMLLPGVSATQEVVSLALHVQPGTPFDESLLAAGERVDETDATVPDVPPADEEVEESEPSPPHATSAVAGLDAEEEEEE
;
A
#
# COMPACT_ATOMS: atom_id res chain seq x y z
N ASP A 1 37.35 9.78 31.00
CA ASP A 1 37.46 9.36 29.60
C ASP A 1 36.05 9.14 29.08
N ASP A 2 35.50 10.21 28.52
CA ASP A 2 34.19 10.25 27.86
C ASP A 2 34.34 9.59 26.49
N ASP A 3 33.77 8.39 26.33
CA ASP A 3 33.76 7.66 25.05
C ASP A 3 32.58 8.17 24.22
N ASP A 4 32.87 9.21 23.44
CA ASP A 4 32.01 9.82 22.41
C ASP A 4 31.72 8.79 21.31
N LEU A 5 30.64 8.05 21.47
CA LEU A 5 30.17 7.12 20.45
C LEU A 5 29.36 7.90 19.40
N GLU A 6 30.09 8.48 18.44
CA GLU A 6 29.53 9.16 17.28
C GLU A 6 28.55 8.23 16.53
N ALA A 7 27.28 8.62 16.53
CA ALA A 7 26.22 7.93 15.80
C ALA A 7 26.46 8.08 14.28
N VAL A 8 26.86 7.00 13.64
CA VAL A 8 26.95 6.90 12.17
C VAL A 8 25.59 7.23 11.52
N PRO A 9 25.47 8.24 10.66
CA PRO A 9 24.24 8.50 9.93
C PRO A 9 24.12 7.47 8.80
N ALA A 10 23.58 6.31 9.12
CA ALA A 10 23.17 5.35 8.10
C ALA A 10 22.12 6.04 7.22
N VAL A 11 22.44 6.19 5.93
CA VAL A 11 21.49 6.62 4.90
C VAL A 11 20.30 5.67 4.96
N THR A 12 19.25 6.12 5.64
CA THR A 12 18.03 5.37 5.89
C THR A 12 17.04 5.88 4.88
N THR A 13 16.70 5.07 3.86
CA THR A 13 15.47 5.33 3.13
C THR A 13 14.34 5.36 4.16
N SER A 14 13.73 6.53 4.32
CA SER A 14 12.76 6.80 5.37
C SER A 14 11.58 5.84 5.27
N LYS A 15 11.16 5.30 6.41
CA LYS A 15 9.90 4.56 6.51
C LYS A 15 8.76 5.50 6.10
N VAL A 16 7.67 4.95 5.58
CA VAL A 16 6.53 5.74 5.09
C VAL A 16 5.23 5.25 5.71
N VAL A 17 4.26 6.14 5.79
CA VAL A 17 2.87 5.79 6.11
C VAL A 17 2.29 5.00 4.95
N ALA A 18 1.62 3.89 5.24
CA ALA A 18 0.94 3.07 4.26
C ALA A 18 -0.47 2.72 4.74
N LYS A 19 -1.40 2.57 3.79
CA LYS A 19 -2.76 2.12 4.07
C LYS A 19 -2.91 0.66 3.64
N VAL A 20 -3.41 -0.18 4.53
CA VAL A 20 -3.76 -1.55 4.20
C VAL A 20 -5.03 -1.53 3.34
N ILE A 21 -4.92 -2.03 2.11
CA ILE A 21 -6.03 -2.09 1.16
C ILE A 21 -6.73 -3.44 1.25
N GLU A 22 -5.97 -4.51 1.41
CA GLU A 22 -6.47 -5.88 1.40
C GLU A 22 -5.62 -6.75 2.34
N VAL A 23 -6.27 -7.68 3.04
CA VAL A 23 -5.61 -8.67 3.91
C VAL A 23 -6.14 -10.06 3.62
N GLU A 24 -5.29 -10.91 3.05
CA GLU A 24 -5.61 -12.31 2.75
C GLU A 24 -4.80 -13.26 3.63
N PRO A 25 -5.34 -14.43 4.01
CA PRO A 25 -4.56 -15.46 4.69
C PRO A 25 -3.45 -16.01 3.78
N HIS A 26 -2.27 -16.26 4.34
CA HIS A 26 -1.16 -16.78 3.56
C HIS A 26 -1.40 -18.25 3.15
N PRO A 27 -1.24 -18.62 1.86
CA PRO A 27 -1.62 -19.95 1.35
C PRO A 27 -0.82 -21.11 1.96
N ALA A 28 0.43 -20.84 2.38
CA ALA A 28 1.33 -21.84 2.97
C ALA A 28 1.66 -21.57 4.46
N ALA A 29 0.94 -20.68 5.16
CA ALA A 29 1.23 -20.38 6.57
C ALA A 29 0.04 -19.83 7.34
N ASN A 30 -0.34 -20.53 8.42
CA ASN A 30 -1.51 -20.17 9.23
C ASN A 30 -1.31 -18.90 10.07
N THR A 31 -0.07 -18.47 10.30
CA THR A 31 0.27 -17.32 11.15
C THR A 31 0.68 -16.09 10.36
N LEU A 32 0.59 -16.14 9.03
CA LEU A 32 0.98 -15.04 8.16
C LEU A 32 -0.21 -14.62 7.31
N SER A 33 -0.22 -13.35 6.95
CA SER A 33 -1.16 -12.76 6.01
C SER A 33 -0.39 -12.16 4.85
N VAL A 34 -1.00 -12.18 3.68
CA VAL A 34 -0.56 -11.45 2.49
C VAL A 34 -1.39 -10.17 2.45
N CYS A 35 -0.71 -9.03 2.53
CA CYS A 35 -1.35 -7.72 2.53
C CYS A 35 -1.00 -6.98 1.24
N GLN A 36 -1.98 -6.33 0.65
CA GLN A 36 -1.76 -5.29 -0.34
C GLN A 36 -1.85 -3.94 0.38
N VAL A 37 -0.78 -3.14 0.30
CA VAL A 37 -0.73 -1.82 0.95
C VAL A 37 -0.50 -0.71 -0.07
N ASP A 38 -1.19 0.41 0.10
CA ASP A 38 -0.93 1.64 -0.64
C ASP A 38 0.13 2.45 0.10
N ALA A 39 1.24 2.75 -0.58
CA ALA A 39 2.35 3.55 -0.09
C ALA A 39 2.49 4.88 -0.86
N GLY A 40 1.39 5.39 -1.41
CA GLY A 40 1.33 6.66 -2.12
C GLY A 40 2.16 6.64 -3.39
N LYS A 41 3.23 7.44 -3.45
CA LYS A 41 4.12 7.53 -4.62
C LYS A 41 4.82 6.21 -4.96
N LEU A 42 4.97 5.30 -4.00
CA LEU A 42 5.53 3.97 -4.21
C LEU A 42 4.50 2.98 -4.81
N GLY A 43 3.23 3.38 -4.88
CA GLY A 43 2.14 2.57 -5.41
C GLY A 43 1.70 1.46 -4.46
N LEU A 44 1.00 0.47 -5.04
CA LEU A 44 0.52 -0.70 -4.32
C LEU A 44 1.66 -1.72 -4.14
N VAL A 45 1.96 -2.04 -2.89
CA VAL A 45 3.05 -2.94 -2.50
C VAL A 45 2.47 -4.20 -1.85
N LYS A 46 2.93 -5.37 -2.28
CA LYS A 46 2.57 -6.65 -1.66
C LYS A 46 3.54 -6.98 -0.53
N ILE A 47 3.00 -7.24 0.66
CA ILE A 47 3.76 -7.49 1.88
C ILE A 47 3.25 -8.76 2.55
N VAL A 48 4.16 -9.64 2.97
CA VAL A 48 3.82 -10.74 3.87
C VAL A 48 4.08 -10.29 5.30
N CYS A 49 3.05 -10.27 6.13
CA CYS A 49 3.14 -9.82 7.52
C CYS A 49 2.54 -10.85 8.47
N GLY A 50 3.11 -10.98 9.67
CA GLY A 50 2.61 -11.88 10.70
C GLY A 50 1.79 -11.17 11.79
N ALA A 51 1.55 -9.87 11.69
CA ALA A 51 0.89 -9.15 12.77
C ALA A 51 -0.58 -9.56 12.95
N ILE A 52 -1.03 -9.66 14.20
CA ILE A 52 -2.37 -10.16 14.54
C ILE A 52 -3.46 -9.08 14.44
N ASN A 53 -3.06 -7.81 14.37
CA ASN A 53 -3.95 -6.66 14.35
C ASN A 53 -4.15 -6.06 12.95
N LEU A 54 -3.77 -6.78 11.89
CA LEU A 54 -3.95 -6.31 10.51
C LEU A 54 -5.42 -6.24 10.15
N SER A 55 -5.86 -5.08 9.65
CA SER A 55 -7.21 -4.90 9.12
C SER A 55 -7.20 -4.02 7.88
N GLU A 56 -8.13 -4.26 6.97
CA GLU A 56 -8.36 -3.38 5.81
C GLU A 56 -8.70 -1.96 6.27
N GLY A 57 -8.21 -0.97 5.53
CA GLY A 57 -8.36 0.45 5.84
C GLY A 57 -7.40 0.98 6.92
N MET A 58 -6.68 0.11 7.64
CA MET A 58 -5.74 0.54 8.68
C MET A 58 -4.58 1.34 8.08
N LEU A 59 -4.26 2.49 8.69
CA LEU A 59 -3.01 3.20 8.44
C LEU A 59 -1.92 2.65 9.35
N THR A 60 -0.79 2.30 8.75
CA THR A 60 0.36 1.71 9.42
C THR A 60 1.66 2.24 8.81
N VAL A 61 2.80 1.69 9.24
CA VAL A 61 4.12 2.13 8.81
C VAL A 61 4.78 1.02 7.98
N LEU A 62 5.17 1.37 6.76
CA LEU A 62 5.91 0.52 5.84
C LEU A 62 7.39 0.92 5.83
N ALA A 63 8.27 -0.05 6.05
CA ALA A 63 9.66 0.02 5.65
C ALA A 63 9.80 -0.56 4.23
N PRO A 64 9.94 0.28 3.19
CA PRO A 64 10.11 -0.18 1.81
C PRO A 64 11.47 -0.86 1.60
N VAL A 65 11.63 -1.52 0.45
CA VAL A 65 12.92 -2.03 -0.01
C VAL A 65 13.96 -0.90 -0.03
N GLY A 66 15.14 -1.18 0.50
CA GLY A 66 16.22 -0.20 0.67
C GLY A 66 16.24 0.50 2.03
N SER A 67 15.16 0.41 2.82
CA SER A 67 15.14 0.88 4.20
C SER A 67 15.90 -0.05 5.14
N SER A 68 16.26 0.49 6.31
CA SER A 68 16.81 -0.28 7.42
C SER A 68 15.86 -0.26 8.62
N VAL A 69 15.74 -1.39 9.29
CA VAL A 69 14.87 -1.58 10.47
C VAL A 69 15.69 -2.10 11.63
N SER A 70 15.56 -1.48 12.79
CA SER A 70 16.19 -1.95 14.02
C SER A 70 15.41 -3.15 14.55
N THR A 71 16.09 -4.27 14.75
CA THR A 71 15.52 -5.46 15.38
C THR A 71 16.29 -5.77 16.65
N PRO A 72 15.77 -6.60 17.58
CA PRO A 72 16.54 -7.06 18.74
C PRO A 72 17.87 -7.75 18.38
N GLN A 73 18.02 -8.22 17.15
CA GLN A 73 19.23 -8.86 16.63
C GLN A 73 20.20 -7.88 15.96
N GLY A 74 19.84 -6.60 15.85
CA GLY A 74 20.61 -5.56 15.18
C GLY A 74 19.87 -4.90 14.02
N LEU A 75 20.60 -4.13 13.21
CA LEU A 75 20.06 -3.43 12.04
C LEU A 75 19.85 -4.40 10.87
N LEU A 76 18.62 -4.48 10.38
CA LEU A 76 18.22 -5.31 9.24
C LEU A 76 17.93 -4.43 8.03
N SER A 77 18.62 -4.67 6.91
CA SER A 77 18.30 -4.05 5.63
C SER A 77 17.15 -4.77 4.92
N ILE A 78 16.17 -4.01 4.47
CA ILE A 78 14.98 -4.53 3.79
C ILE A 78 15.30 -4.76 2.32
N THR A 79 15.26 -6.02 1.91
CA THR A 79 15.43 -6.47 0.52
C THR A 79 14.19 -7.23 0.08
N PRO A 80 13.87 -7.23 -1.23
CA PRO A 80 12.73 -8.00 -1.74
C PRO A 80 13.04 -9.48 -1.54
N ARG A 81 12.10 -10.21 -0.92
CA ARG A 81 12.26 -11.63 -0.65
C ARG A 81 10.94 -12.38 -0.72
N ALA A 82 11.02 -13.65 -1.10
CA ALA A 82 9.89 -14.56 -0.99
C ALA A 82 9.81 -15.11 0.44
N VAL A 83 8.65 -14.98 1.07
CA VAL A 83 8.34 -15.61 2.35
C VAL A 83 7.43 -16.79 2.05
N ARG A 84 7.93 -18.01 2.26
CA ARG A 84 7.18 -19.26 1.99
C ARG A 84 6.50 -19.29 0.60
N GLY A 85 7.22 -18.80 -0.42
CA GLY A 85 6.76 -18.80 -1.81
C GLY A 85 5.98 -17.56 -2.26
N VAL A 86 5.61 -16.65 -1.35
CA VAL A 86 4.94 -15.39 -1.70
C VAL A 86 5.93 -14.22 -1.64
N SER A 87 5.97 -13.41 -2.70
CA SER A 87 6.84 -12.23 -2.76
C SER A 87 6.42 -11.17 -1.75
N SER A 88 7.38 -10.62 -1.02
CA SER A 88 7.20 -9.48 -0.10
C SER A 88 8.20 -8.38 -0.45
N ALA A 89 7.69 -7.18 -0.72
CA ALA A 89 8.46 -6.01 -1.13
C ALA A 89 8.58 -4.96 -0.02
N GLY A 90 8.79 -5.42 1.21
CA GLY A 90 8.93 -4.56 2.39
C GLY A 90 8.59 -5.26 3.70
N MET A 91 8.45 -4.47 4.75
CA MET A 91 8.05 -4.90 6.09
C MET A 91 7.12 -3.85 6.72
N LEU A 92 5.99 -4.29 7.30
CA LEU A 92 5.18 -3.43 8.17
C LEU A 92 5.81 -3.40 9.56
N CYS A 93 5.92 -2.22 10.16
CA CYS A 93 6.67 -2.02 11.40
C CYS A 93 5.77 -2.01 12.64
N GLY A 94 6.15 -2.80 13.65
CA GLY A 94 5.65 -2.70 15.02
C GLY A 94 6.42 -1.68 15.86
N LYS A 95 6.05 -1.54 17.14
CA LYS A 95 6.69 -0.58 18.06
C LYS A 95 8.18 -0.89 18.30
N GLY A 96 8.59 -2.15 18.27
CA GLY A 96 9.98 -2.55 18.45
C GLY A 96 10.88 -2.07 17.30
N GLU A 97 10.38 -2.23 16.08
CA GLU A 97 11.03 -1.88 14.81
C GLU A 97 11.12 -0.37 14.57
N LEU A 98 10.33 0.39 15.33
CA LEU A 98 10.35 1.85 15.38
C LEU A 98 11.11 2.39 16.59
N ASN A 99 11.74 1.54 17.40
CA ASN A 99 12.45 1.94 18.61
C ASN A 99 11.57 2.65 19.67
N MET A 100 10.27 2.33 19.71
CA MET A 100 9.27 2.98 20.57
C MET A 100 8.85 2.14 21.79
N LEU A 101 9.59 1.08 22.12
CA LEU A 101 9.30 0.25 23.28
C LEU A 101 9.92 0.86 24.55
N LEU A 102 9.14 0.85 25.63
CA LEU A 102 9.64 1.23 26.95
C LEU A 102 10.64 0.18 27.48
N PRO A 103 11.58 0.59 28.36
CA PRO A 103 12.50 -0.35 29.01
C PRO A 103 11.75 -1.49 29.71
N GLY A 104 12.17 -2.73 29.48
CA GLY A 104 11.54 -3.92 30.06
C GLY A 104 10.28 -4.41 29.34
N VAL A 105 9.84 -3.74 28.27
CA VAL A 105 8.72 -4.18 27.43
C VAL A 105 9.24 -4.93 26.19
N SER A 106 8.71 -6.13 25.96
CA SER A 106 9.03 -6.92 24.76
C SER A 106 8.13 -6.53 23.59
N ALA A 107 8.66 -6.66 22.36
CA ALA A 107 7.87 -6.45 21.15
C ALA A 107 6.70 -7.44 21.07
N THR A 108 5.53 -6.95 20.66
CA THR A 108 4.34 -7.75 20.38
C THR A 108 4.25 -8.10 18.90
N GLN A 109 3.41 -9.08 18.56
CA GLN A 109 3.12 -9.45 17.17
C GLN A 109 2.10 -8.49 16.56
N GLU A 110 2.33 -7.18 16.68
CA GLU A 110 1.42 -6.13 16.25
C GLU A 110 2.16 -5.07 15.43
N VAL A 111 1.52 -4.62 14.36
CA VAL A 111 1.97 -3.42 13.64
C VAL A 111 1.45 -2.18 14.34
N VAL A 112 2.16 -1.05 14.18
CA VAL A 112 1.63 0.23 14.64
C VAL A 112 0.41 0.60 13.81
N SER A 113 -0.68 0.94 14.49
CA SER A 113 -1.85 1.58 13.89
C SER A 113 -1.75 3.08 14.12
N LEU A 114 -1.87 3.87 13.05
CA LEU A 114 -1.96 5.32 13.12
C LEU A 114 -3.43 5.71 13.17
N ALA A 115 -3.82 6.48 14.20
CA ALA A 115 -5.20 6.94 14.35
C ALA A 115 -5.49 8.25 13.59
N LEU A 116 -4.46 8.92 13.07
CA LEU A 116 -4.58 10.15 12.32
C LEU A 116 -4.82 9.85 10.82
N HIS A 117 -5.70 10.62 10.18
CA HIS A 117 -5.86 10.60 8.72
C HIS A 117 -4.66 11.26 8.04
N VAL A 118 -3.64 10.45 7.74
CA VAL A 118 -2.42 10.86 7.03
C VAL A 118 -2.44 10.24 5.63
N GLN A 119 -2.04 11.03 4.62
CA GLN A 119 -1.94 10.51 3.27
C GLN A 119 -0.86 9.40 3.17
N PRO A 120 -1.17 8.26 2.52
CA PRO A 120 -0.18 7.24 2.22
C PRO A 120 1.03 7.81 1.46
N GLY A 121 2.22 7.28 1.75
CA GLY A 121 3.50 7.74 1.20
C GLY A 121 4.12 8.93 1.92
N THR A 122 3.43 9.52 2.91
CA THR A 122 4.03 10.50 3.83
C THR A 122 5.22 9.86 4.56
N PRO A 123 6.39 10.50 4.65
CA PRO A 123 7.49 10.03 5.50
C PRO A 123 7.01 9.85 6.95
N PHE A 124 7.33 8.71 7.53
CA PHE A 124 6.96 8.41 8.90
C PHE A 124 7.76 9.27 9.88
N ASP A 125 7.05 9.89 10.82
CA ASP A 125 7.60 10.61 11.96
C ASP A 125 6.89 10.14 13.25
N GLU A 126 7.63 10.08 14.36
CA GLU A 126 7.13 9.56 15.63
C GLU A 126 5.91 10.36 16.16
N SER A 127 5.85 11.66 15.86
CA SER A 127 4.73 12.54 16.25
C SER A 127 3.38 12.06 15.71
N LEU A 128 3.37 11.30 14.60
CA LEU A 128 2.15 10.76 14.01
C LEU A 128 1.46 9.71 14.89
N LEU A 129 2.17 9.06 15.81
CA LEU A 129 1.54 8.16 16.78
C LEU A 129 0.85 8.93 17.90
N ALA A 130 1.48 10.01 18.39
CA ALA A 130 0.94 10.82 19.49
C ALA A 130 -0.24 11.72 19.06
N ALA A 131 -0.26 12.13 17.78
CA ALA A 131 -1.32 12.98 17.24
C ALA A 131 -2.71 12.30 17.21
N GLY A 132 -2.77 10.98 17.39
CA GLY A 132 -4.00 10.21 17.48
C GLY A 132 -4.81 10.42 18.76
N GLU A 133 -4.28 11.10 19.77
CA GLU A 133 -4.94 11.26 21.07
C GLU A 133 -5.77 12.56 21.22
N ARG A 134 -5.96 13.33 20.13
CA ARG A 134 -6.99 14.38 20.07
C ARG A 134 -8.27 13.84 19.43
N VAL A 135 -9.14 13.30 20.27
CA VAL A 135 -10.59 13.29 20.01
C VAL A 135 -11.12 14.72 20.15
N ASP A 136 -10.91 15.55 19.13
CA ASP A 136 -11.81 16.67 18.88
C ASP A 136 -12.96 16.12 18.04
N GLU A 137 -14.07 15.74 18.69
CA GLU A 137 -15.37 15.58 18.04
C GLU A 137 -15.74 16.91 17.38
N THR A 138 -15.40 17.08 16.10
CA THR A 138 -16.12 18.02 15.23
C THR A 138 -16.26 17.42 13.84
N ASP A 139 -17.49 17.00 13.57
CA ASP A 139 -18.20 16.99 12.30
C ASP A 139 -17.32 17.08 11.02
N ALA A 140 -16.97 15.91 10.47
CA ALA A 140 -16.72 15.80 9.04
C ALA A 140 -17.96 15.17 8.42
N THR A 141 -18.97 16.00 8.17
CA THR A 141 -20.00 15.75 7.16
C THR A 141 -19.31 15.20 5.91
N VAL A 142 -19.60 13.94 5.59
CA VAL A 142 -19.23 13.30 4.34
C VAL A 142 -19.87 14.13 3.22
N PRO A 143 -19.13 14.75 2.28
CA PRO A 143 -19.77 15.23 1.08
C PRO A 143 -20.20 14.00 0.30
N ASP A 144 -21.52 13.82 0.28
CA ASP A 144 -22.29 13.02 -0.67
C ASP A 144 -21.62 13.11 -2.05
N VAL A 145 -21.05 11.99 -2.51
CA VAL A 145 -20.62 11.83 -3.91
C VAL A 145 -21.90 11.52 -4.69
N PRO A 146 -22.41 12.44 -5.53
CA PRO A 146 -23.48 12.08 -6.44
C PRO A 146 -22.91 11.15 -7.53
N PRO A 147 -23.68 10.18 -8.05
CA PRO A 147 -23.28 9.44 -9.23
C PRO A 147 -23.28 10.39 -10.43
N ALA A 148 -22.14 10.53 -11.10
CA ALA A 148 -22.05 11.25 -12.37
C ALA A 148 -22.42 10.30 -13.51
N ASP A 149 -23.68 10.39 -13.94
CA ASP A 149 -24.14 10.01 -15.27
C ASP A 149 -23.76 11.10 -16.30
N GLU A 150 -23.34 10.62 -17.47
CA GLU A 150 -23.49 11.19 -18.83
C GLU A 150 -22.86 12.54 -19.28
N GLU A 151 -22.09 12.37 -20.38
CA GLU A 151 -21.95 13.16 -21.62
C GLU A 151 -21.40 14.61 -21.64
N VAL A 152 -20.40 14.87 -22.52
CA VAL A 152 -20.56 15.59 -23.81
C VAL A 152 -19.19 15.86 -24.50
N GLU A 153 -19.19 15.55 -25.80
CA GLU A 153 -18.44 15.98 -27.02
C GLU A 153 -17.19 16.89 -26.99
N GLU A 154 -16.31 16.68 -27.99
CA GLU A 154 -16.10 17.58 -29.16
C GLU A 154 -15.00 16.95 -30.07
N SER A 155 -15.32 16.45 -31.28
CA SER A 155 -15.51 17.13 -32.58
C SER A 155 -14.21 17.24 -33.40
N GLU A 156 -14.20 16.74 -34.64
CA GLU A 156 -13.60 17.38 -35.84
C GLU A 156 -13.98 16.58 -37.14
N PRO A 157 -13.93 17.21 -38.35
CA PRO A 157 -14.98 17.02 -39.38
C PRO A 157 -14.59 16.28 -40.68
N SER A 158 -15.62 15.69 -41.33
CA SER A 158 -15.99 15.62 -42.79
C SER A 158 -14.90 15.48 -43.89
N PRO A 159 -15.10 14.67 -44.97
CA PRO A 159 -16.21 14.91 -45.91
C PRO A 159 -16.95 13.66 -46.46
N PRO A 160 -18.15 13.87 -47.06
CA PRO A 160 -18.90 12.83 -47.76
C PRO A 160 -18.51 12.77 -49.24
N HIS A 161 -18.62 11.59 -49.87
CA HIS A 161 -19.13 11.41 -51.24
C HIS A 161 -18.91 9.95 -51.67
N ALA A 162 -20.00 9.18 -51.80
CA ALA A 162 -20.27 8.29 -52.94
C ALA A 162 -21.53 7.47 -52.67
N THR A 163 -22.62 7.95 -53.26
CA THR A 163 -23.80 7.19 -53.66
C THR A 163 -23.40 5.97 -54.49
N SER A 164 -23.94 4.78 -54.19
CA SER A 164 -24.77 4.03 -55.15
C SER A 164 -25.34 2.77 -54.52
N ALA A 165 -26.66 2.62 -54.68
CA ALA A 165 -27.41 1.39 -54.52
C ALA A 165 -26.95 0.29 -55.49
N VAL A 166 -27.16 -0.97 -55.09
CA VAL A 166 -27.75 -2.14 -55.82
C VAL A 166 -27.60 -3.36 -54.88
N ALA A 167 -28.63 -4.09 -54.44
CA ALA A 167 -29.54 -5.01 -55.12
C ALA A 167 -28.88 -6.30 -55.65
N GLY A 168 -29.41 -7.45 -55.21
CA GLY A 168 -29.26 -8.80 -55.81
C GLY A 168 -28.49 -9.78 -54.92
N LEU A 169 -29.07 -10.86 -54.40
CA LEU A 169 -29.59 -12.09 -55.04
C LEU A 169 -28.50 -13.16 -55.27
N ASP A 170 -28.93 -14.41 -55.03
CA ASP A 170 -28.31 -15.72 -55.31
C ASP A 170 -27.20 -16.17 -54.32
N ALA A 171 -27.34 -17.27 -53.55
CA ALA A 171 -27.70 -18.67 -53.88
C ALA A 171 -26.64 -19.39 -54.75
N GLU A 172 -26.54 -20.71 -54.54
CA GLU A 172 -25.65 -21.70 -55.20
C GLU A 172 -24.26 -21.83 -54.51
N GLU A 173 -23.92 -22.90 -53.78
CA GLU A 173 -23.80 -24.34 -54.10
C GLU A 173 -22.51 -24.67 -54.91
N GLU A 174 -22.03 -25.91 -54.76
CA GLU A 174 -20.79 -26.56 -55.26
C GLU A 174 -19.56 -26.45 -54.32
N GLU A 175 -19.13 -27.52 -53.64
CA GLU A 175 -18.50 -28.80 -54.06
C GLU A 175 -17.11 -28.67 -54.72
N GLU A 176 -16.30 -29.70 -54.46
CA GLU A 176 -14.90 -29.97 -54.87
C GLU A 176 -13.82 -29.25 -54.02
N GLU A 177 -12.78 -29.91 -53.49
CA GLU A 177 -12.23 -31.26 -53.61
C GLU A 177 -11.43 -31.60 -52.32
#